data_AF-K2JEA4-F1
#
_entry.id   AF-K2JEA4-F1
#
_cell.length_a   1.000
_cell.length_b   1.000
_cell.length_c   1.000
_cell.angle_alpha   90.00
_cell.angle_beta   90.00
_cell.angle_gamma   90.00
#
_symmetry.space_group_name_H-M   'P 1'
#
loop_
_entity.id
_entity.type
_entity.pdbx_description
1 polymer ?
#
loop_
_entity_poly.entity_id
_entity_poly.type
_entity_poly.pdbx_seq_one_letter_code
_entity_poly.pdbx_strand_id
1 'polypeptide(L)'
;MTRSALPSPPTAEQRLDWLRLIRTENVGPVTFRQLVARFGDPTTALAALPELARQGGRTKPLAVANRAAAEREVAALQKLGARLLTLAAPD
;
A
#
# COMPACT_ATOMS: atom_id res chain seq x y z
N MET A 1 -17.91 6.62 26.19
CA MET A 1 -18.19 7.64 25.16
C MET A 1 -16.87 8.03 24.50
N THR A 2 -16.43 7.30 23.48
CA THR A 2 -15.40 7.76 22.54
C THR A 2 -16.05 7.68 21.18
N ARG A 3 -16.39 8.84 20.60
CA ARG A 3 -16.67 8.92 19.17
C ARG A 3 -15.38 8.50 18.48
N SER A 4 -15.28 7.24 18.08
CA SER A 4 -14.24 6.81 17.15
C SER A 4 -14.46 7.66 15.91
N ALA A 5 -13.56 8.61 15.67
CA ALA A 5 -13.55 9.35 14.42
C ALA A 5 -13.49 8.29 13.32
N LEU A 6 -14.49 8.26 12.44
CA LEU A 6 -14.42 7.40 11.26
C LEU A 6 -13.08 7.69 10.59
N PRO A 7 -12.30 6.64 10.21
CA PRO A 7 -11.02 6.86 9.57
C PRO A 7 -11.24 7.82 8.40
N SER A 8 -10.48 8.92 8.38
CA SER A 8 -10.57 9.88 7.28
C SER A 8 -10.30 9.14 5.98
N PRO A 9 -11.07 9.40 4.90
CA PRO A 9 -10.85 8.72 3.64
C PRO A 9 -9.39 8.95 3.23
N PRO A 10 -8.70 7.91 2.71
CA PRO A 10 -7.28 8.02 2.42
C PRO A 10 -7.02 9.14 1.42
N THR A 11 -5.87 9.80 1.51
CA THR A 11 -5.43 10.78 0.51
C THR A 11 -5.11 10.08 -0.82
N ALA A 12 -4.92 10.84 -1.90
CA ALA A 12 -4.47 10.28 -3.17
C ALA A 12 -3.10 9.57 -3.04
N GLU A 13 -2.21 10.13 -2.23
CA GLU A 13 -0.89 9.56 -1.96
C GLU A 13 -0.97 8.28 -1.13
N GLN A 14 -1.84 8.24 -0.12
CA GLN A 14 -2.11 7.00 0.61
C GLN A 14 -2.68 5.93 -0.32
N ARG A 15 -3.67 6.26 -1.16
CA ARG A 15 -4.21 5.33 -2.16
C ARG A 15 -3.14 4.81 -3.11
N LEU A 16 -2.19 5.66 -3.50
CA LEU A 16 -1.05 5.26 -4.32
C LEU A 16 -0.15 4.26 -3.57
N ASP A 17 0.13 4.51 -2.29
CA ASP A 17 0.94 3.60 -1.46
C ASP A 17 0.22 2.27 -1.16
N TRP A 18 -1.11 2.28 -0.99
CA TRP A 18 -1.94 1.07 -0.97
C TRP A 18 -1.70 0.22 -2.24
N LEU A 19 -1.77 0.87 -3.42
CA LEU A 19 -1.54 0.19 -4.70
C LEU A 19 -0.10 -0.31 -4.82
N ARG A 20 0.90 0.50 -4.46
CA ARG A 20 2.31 0.12 -4.53
C ARG A 20 2.62 -1.05 -3.62
N LEU A 21 2.07 -1.08 -2.41
CA LEU A 21 2.32 -2.16 -1.47
C LEU A 21 1.80 -3.50 -2.01
N ILE A 22 0.57 -3.57 -2.52
CA ILE A 22 0.01 -4.82 -3.08
C ILE A 22 0.64 -5.22 -4.43
N ARG A 23 1.23 -4.26 -5.16
CA ARG A 23 1.98 -4.51 -6.40
C ARG A 23 3.44 -4.87 -6.17
N THR A 24 3.93 -4.82 -4.93
CA THR A 24 5.31 -5.16 -4.61
C THR A 24 5.52 -6.67 -4.67
N GLU A 25 6.68 -7.09 -5.19
CA GLU A 25 7.00 -8.52 -5.32
C GLU A 25 6.85 -9.24 -3.96
N ASN A 26 6.27 -10.44 -3.97
CA ASN A 26 6.02 -11.27 -2.78
C ASN A 26 5.05 -10.66 -1.75
N VAL A 27 4.39 -9.55 -2.05
CA VAL A 27 3.31 -9.02 -1.22
C VAL A 27 1.97 -9.52 -1.73
N GLY A 28 1.54 -10.67 -1.21
CA GLY A 28 0.18 -11.18 -1.40
C GLY A 28 -0.83 -10.55 -0.43
N PRO A 29 -2.13 -10.86 -0.54
CA PRO A 29 -3.18 -10.30 0.32
C PRO A 29 -2.98 -10.54 1.83
N VAL A 30 -2.41 -11.69 2.19
CA VAL A 30 -2.09 -12.02 3.59
C VAL A 30 -0.94 -11.16 4.10
N THR A 31 0.18 -11.14 3.38
CA THR A 31 1.36 -10.33 3.70
C THR A 31 1.02 -8.85 3.75
N PHE A 32 0.20 -8.36 2.82
CA PHE A 32 -0.31 -6.99 2.82
C PHE A 32 -0.98 -6.64 4.15
N ARG A 33 -1.94 -7.46 4.60
CA ARG A 33 -2.66 -7.21 5.85
C ARG A 33 -1.74 -7.26 7.06
N GLN A 34 -0.79 -8.19 7.09
CA GLN A 34 0.20 -8.30 8.17
C GLN A 34 1.11 -7.06 8.23
N LEU A 35 1.55 -6.55 7.09
CA LEU A 35 2.38 -5.35 6.99
C LEU A 35 1.60 -4.11 7.46
N VAL A 36 0.38 -3.91 6.98
CA VAL A 36 -0.45 -2.78 7.42
C VAL A 36 -0.78 -2.88 8.91
N ALA A 37 -1.09 -4.08 9.42
CA ALA A 37 -1.34 -4.26 10.85
C ALA A 37 -0.09 -3.99 11.72
N ARG A 38 1.10 -4.33 11.22
CA ARG A 38 2.37 -4.14 11.93
C ARG A 38 2.86 -2.69 11.91
N PHE A 39 2.69 -1.99 10.78
CA PHE A 39 3.25 -0.65 10.56
C PHE A 39 2.20 0.47 10.59
N GLY A 40 0.92 0.13 10.76
CA GLY A 40 -0.20 1.07 10.82
C GLY A 40 -0.73 1.49 9.44
N ASP A 41 0.16 1.77 8.49
CA ASP A 41 -0.21 2.25 7.16
C ASP A 41 0.72 1.73 6.03
N PRO A 42 0.28 1.79 4.76
CA PRO A 42 1.08 1.29 3.64
C PRO A 42 2.35 2.09 3.35
N THR A 43 2.37 3.40 3.64
CA THR A 43 3.54 4.25 3.44
C THR A 43 4.68 3.81 4.35
N THR A 44 4.39 3.64 5.64
CA THR A 44 5.33 3.13 6.64
C THR A 44 5.75 1.70 6.34
N ALA A 45 4.80 0.84 5.91
CA ALA A 45 5.11 -0.52 5.49
C ALA A 45 6.10 -0.56 4.31
N LEU A 46 5.87 0.24 3.26
CA LEU A 46 6.74 0.33 2.07
C LEU A 46 8.17 0.75 2.45
N ALA A 47 8.32 1.71 3.37
CA ALA A 47 9.62 2.15 3.85
C ALA A 47 10.37 1.05 4.63
N ALA A 48 9.65 0.18 5.34
CA ALA A 48 10.23 -0.90 6.13
C ALA A 48 10.60 -2.16 5.33
N LEU A 49 10.02 -2.34 4.13
CA LEU A 49 10.20 -3.55 3.31
C LEU A 49 11.65 -3.93 2.99
N PRO A 50 12.54 -2.99 2.59
CA PRO A 50 13.93 -3.35 2.27
C PRO A 50 14.68 -3.93 3.47
N GLU A 51 14.48 -3.36 4.65
CA GLU A 51 15.12 -3.83 5.87
C GLU A 51 14.54 -5.18 6.33
N LEU A 52 13.23 -5.36 6.24
CA LEU A 52 12.59 -6.66 6.53
C LEU A 52 13.10 -7.77 5.60
N ALA A 53 13.27 -7.47 4.32
CA ALA A 53 13.81 -8.42 3.35
C ALA A 53 15.24 -8.85 3.71
N ARG A 54 16.07 -7.90 4.15
CA ARG A 54 17.44 -8.15 4.64
C ARG A 54 17.43 -9.03 5.89
N GLN A 55 16.56 -8.72 6.86
CA GLN A 55 16.42 -9.51 8.11
C GLN A 55 15.90 -10.92 7.86
N GLY A 56 15.04 -11.11 6.85
CA GLY A 56 14.53 -12.41 6.42
C GLY A 56 15.53 -13.27 5.63
N GLY A 57 16.79 -12.86 5.54
CA GLY A 57 17.85 -13.63 4.87
C GLY A 57 17.84 -13.55 3.35
N ARG A 58 17.12 -12.60 2.73
CA ARG A 58 17.21 -12.41 1.28
C ARG A 58 18.57 -11.81 0.92
N THR A 59 19.27 -12.49 0.02
CA THR A 59 20.52 -12.02 -0.59
C THR A 59 20.30 -10.93 -1.64
N LYS A 60 19.09 -10.83 -2.21
CA LYS A 60 18.71 -9.78 -3.17
C LYS A 60 17.72 -8.79 -2.53
N PRO A 61 17.89 -7.48 -2.76
CA PRO A 61 16.96 -6.47 -2.26
C PRO A 61 15.57 -6.69 -2.84
N LEU A 62 14.54 -6.52 -2.00
CA LEU A 62 13.15 -6.58 -2.45
C LEU A 62 12.85 -5.37 -3.33
N ALA A 63 12.37 -5.63 -4.55
CA ALA A 63 11.97 -4.57 -5.47
C ALA A 63 10.60 -4.02 -5.07
N VAL A 64 10.59 -2.88 -4.38
CA VAL A 64 9.36 -2.12 -4.12
C VAL A 64 8.74 -1.67 -5.44
N ALA A 65 7.41 -1.73 -5.54
CA ALA A 65 6.70 -1.29 -6.74
C ALA A 65 7.04 0.18 -7.09
N ASN A 66 7.42 0.38 -8.36
CA ASN A 66 7.79 1.68 -8.90
C ASN A 66 6.62 2.67 -8.78
N ARG A 67 6.88 3.83 -8.17
CA ARG A 67 5.89 4.91 -7.99
C ARG A 67 5.26 5.36 -9.31
N ALA A 68 6.07 5.63 -10.34
CA ALA A 68 5.59 6.08 -11.64
C ALA A 68 4.76 5.02 -12.38
N ALA A 69 4.98 3.73 -12.11
CA ALA A 69 4.13 2.67 -12.65
C ALA A 69 2.74 2.69 -11.99
N ALA A 70 2.71 2.82 -10.66
CA ALA A 70 1.46 2.92 -9.91
C ALA A 70 0.68 4.20 -10.27
N GLU A 71 1.34 5.33 -10.46
CA GLU A 71 0.72 6.58 -10.91
C GLU A 71 0.06 6.43 -12.29
N ARG A 72 0.76 5.76 -13.23
CA ARG A 72 0.19 5.44 -14.55
C ARG A 72 -1.03 4.54 -14.46
N GLU A 73 -1.02 3.56 -13.56
CA GLU A 73 -2.17 2.68 -13.32
C GLU A 73 -3.36 3.46 -12.76
N VAL A 74 -3.14 4.31 -11.75
CA VAL A 74 -4.20 5.18 -11.20
C VAL A 74 -4.76 6.12 -12.26
N ALA A 75 -3.91 6.74 -13.09
CA ALA A 75 -4.34 7.60 -14.18
C ALA A 75 -5.15 6.83 -15.25
N ALA A 76 -4.76 5.58 -15.54
CA ALA A 76 -5.52 4.72 -16.46
C ALA A 76 -6.91 4.38 -15.91
N LEU A 77 -7.01 4.05 -14.61
CA LEU A 77 -8.29 3.81 -13.95
C LEU A 77 -9.20 5.05 -14.00
N GLN A 78 -8.65 6.22 -13.70
CA GLN A 78 -9.39 7.49 -13.73
C GLN A 78 -9.93 7.81 -15.12
N LYS A 79 -9.14 7.57 -16.19
CA LYS A 79 -9.59 7.75 -17.58
C LYS A 79 -10.76 6.85 -17.96
N LEU A 80 -10.88 5.69 -17.32
CA LEU A 80 -11.98 4.75 -17.51
C LEU A 80 -13.18 5.03 -16.59
N GLY A 81 -13.13 6.11 -15.80
CA GLY A 81 -14.15 6.42 -14.79
C GLY A 81 -14.11 5.50 -13.57
N ALA A 82 -13.07 4.68 -13.42
CA ALA A 82 -12.89 3.79 -12.30
C ALA A 82 -12.20 4.49 -11.12
N ARG A 83 -12.53 4.07 -9.90
CA ARG A 83 -11.92 4.54 -8.67
C ARG A 83 -11.28 3.39 -7.91
N LEU A 84 -10.05 3.61 -7.43
CA LEU A 84 -9.39 2.67 -6.53
C LEU A 84 -10.05 2.72 -5.15
N LEU A 85 -10.68 1.62 -4.75
CA LEU A 85 -11.16 1.39 -3.39
C LEU A 85 -10.05 0.73 -2.57
N THR A 86 -9.94 1.14 -1.31
CA THR A 86 -8.96 0.62 -0.36
C THR A 86 -9.70 0.19 0.90
N LEU A 87 -9.16 -0.74 1.69
CA LEU A 87 -9.82 -1.18 2.93
C LEU A 87 -10.04 -0.04 3.94
N ALA A 88 -9.29 1.06 3.82
CA ALA A 88 -9.45 2.26 4.65
C ALA A 88 -10.45 3.29 4.09
N ALA A 89 -10.97 3.09 2.87
CA ALA A 89 -11.92 4.02 2.27
C ALA A 89 -13.35 3.64 2.67
N PRO A 90 -14.22 4.61 3.02
CA PRO A 90 -15.66 4.38 3.02
C PRO A 90 -16.14 4.13 1.58
N ASP A 91 -17.14 3.25 1.42
CA ASP A 91 -17.78 2.91 0.15
C ASP A 91 -18.45 4.13 -0.49
#